data_AF-A0A7J6LN51-F1
#
_entry.id   AF-A0A7J6LN51-F1
#
_cell.length_a   1.000
_cell.length_b   1.000
_cell.length_c   1.000
_cell.angle_alpha   90.00
_cell.angle_beta   90.00
_cell.angle_gamma   90.00
#
_symmetry.space_group_name_H-M   'P 1'
#
loop_
_entity.id
_entity.type
_entity.pdbx_description
1 polymer ?
#
loop_
_entity_poly.entity_id
_entity_poly.type
_entity_poly.pdbx_seq_one_letter_code
_entity_poly.pdbx_strand_id
1 'polypeptide(L)'
;MSRPVNTKKTAAVEPVGEKKHVKAPQSSCSVDAISVFTFFWSQLMLLQCVKLFFIFKNARTVENAIPFFSLAIVDFLALVKPRCRYVTMTSLLVGFIVIFVTGHYSNHIFADIALGSCVFLTYKSDRAEWVDRATWAMRAMVVALYFVTGIDKMNEGWPSHEYSCCILMFAGFIDLPLFKFWVPSWAPWDFMPHLAVIIEIGLPIALILGAAKGSYFWLRFVCFWGALFHCVLAETVSPMSVYPFTMAMAPMYTFVLPEQAALVAYKVESWMNAKPVLRWGGFLGIFTCFVVAWPSIMASDLGGELPFEYPPYGLWPFAAVWSLCSCVYLLSVTFWPAPKSDVPVKRVHPKRSFLGCIPWIFIVCLASCPYLGIRNYPALAMFSNLRTEGGQPNSLVLGDDFDFLGYQRDYVTVHSTNIPSVEWAQVDLGQLFTGETKRFLNEYNISSEFWITPPAKGWPYEPTREFVPYSTPFVELRRRISEMKEFPKDAYVNYTRTYAPPQLRLSKIWNILGIEHPMGNLTEPISQQFIYNSTVRGTEAFEDLETPLTDLENRFVRFRTFDLSYSPCRH
;
A
#
# COMPACT_ATOMS: atom_id res chain seq x y z
N MET A 1 -4.77 78.68 -56.93
CA MET A 1 -5.18 77.39 -56.35
C MET A 1 -3.96 76.68 -55.80
N SER A 2 -3.70 76.81 -54.51
CA SER A 2 -2.68 76.02 -53.79
C SER A 2 -3.06 76.04 -52.30
N ARG A 3 -3.43 74.87 -51.79
CA ARG A 3 -3.94 74.63 -50.43
C ARG A 3 -2.82 74.72 -49.39
N PRO A 4 -3.12 75.13 -48.14
CA PRO A 4 -2.17 75.04 -47.03
C PRO A 4 -2.16 73.64 -46.40
N VAL A 5 -0.97 73.23 -45.96
CA VAL A 5 -0.68 71.97 -45.26
C VAL A 5 -1.18 72.05 -43.82
N ASN A 6 -1.99 71.08 -43.40
CA ASN A 6 -2.60 71.01 -42.08
C ASN A 6 -1.78 70.03 -41.21
N THR A 7 -1.03 70.56 -40.24
CA THR A 7 -0.25 69.78 -39.27
C THR A 7 -1.16 69.17 -38.21
N LYS A 8 -1.42 67.86 -38.31
CA LYS A 8 -2.06 67.06 -37.23
C LYS A 8 -1.07 66.87 -36.08
N LYS A 9 -1.38 67.43 -34.91
CA LYS A 9 -0.81 67.05 -33.62
C LYS A 9 -1.25 65.62 -33.27
N THR A 10 -0.32 64.69 -33.18
CA THR A 10 -0.48 63.38 -32.56
C THR A 10 -0.50 63.55 -31.03
N ALA A 11 -1.64 63.27 -30.41
CA ALA A 11 -1.76 63.15 -28.97
C ALA A 11 -1.00 61.90 -28.50
N ALA A 12 -0.10 62.09 -27.55
CA ALA A 12 0.58 61.00 -26.85
C ALA A 12 -0.44 60.23 -26.00
N VAL A 13 -0.57 58.93 -26.27
CA VAL A 13 -1.32 58.00 -25.45
C VAL A 13 -0.46 57.70 -24.21
N GLU A 14 -0.91 58.14 -23.04
CA GLU A 14 -0.31 57.79 -21.75
C GLU A 14 -0.38 56.26 -21.54
N PRO A 15 0.71 55.62 -21.06
CA PRO A 15 0.69 54.20 -20.76
C PRO A 15 -0.29 53.93 -19.61
N VAL A 16 -1.31 53.14 -19.90
CA VAL A 16 -2.25 52.56 -18.94
C VAL A 16 -1.47 51.99 -17.78
N GLY A 17 -1.59 52.64 -16.62
CA GLY A 17 -0.92 52.24 -15.39
C GLY A 17 -1.13 50.77 -15.09
N GLU A 18 -0.03 50.04 -14.94
CA GLU A 18 0.01 48.74 -14.30
C GLU A 18 -0.80 48.83 -13.00
N LYS A 19 -1.99 48.22 -13.00
CA LYS A 19 -2.73 47.96 -11.77
C LYS A 19 -1.83 47.08 -10.93
N LYS A 20 -1.09 47.69 -10.00
CA LYS A 20 -0.48 47.02 -8.86
C LYS A 20 -1.57 46.15 -8.25
N HIS A 21 -1.52 44.84 -8.50
CA HIS A 21 -2.31 43.87 -7.80
C HIS A 21 -1.97 44.04 -6.33
N VAL A 22 -2.83 44.77 -5.62
CA VAL A 22 -2.83 44.83 -4.16
C VAL A 22 -3.02 43.38 -3.74
N LYS A 23 -1.93 42.72 -3.34
CA LYS A 23 -1.96 41.39 -2.72
C LYS A 23 -2.90 41.55 -1.53
N ALA A 24 -4.12 41.01 -1.65
CA ALA A 24 -5.01 40.88 -0.52
C ALA A 24 -4.20 40.27 0.63
N PRO A 25 -4.29 40.80 1.85
CA PRO A 25 -3.59 40.24 2.99
C PRO A 25 -4.04 38.79 3.09
N GLN A 26 -3.17 37.86 2.69
CA GLN A 26 -3.37 36.44 2.95
C GLN A 26 -3.45 36.36 4.46
N SER A 27 -4.65 36.19 5.00
CA SER A 27 -4.81 35.80 6.39
C SER A 27 -4.01 34.51 6.52
N SER A 28 -2.87 34.62 7.20
CA SER A 28 -1.89 33.55 7.29
C SER A 28 -2.51 32.46 8.14
N CYS A 29 -3.28 31.56 7.53
CA CYS A 29 -3.65 30.31 8.15
C CYS A 29 -2.33 29.67 8.57
N SER A 30 -2.11 29.53 9.87
CA SER A 30 -0.83 29.09 10.41
C SER A 30 -0.55 27.61 10.11
N VAL A 31 -1.57 26.87 9.69
CA VAL A 31 -1.51 25.46 9.29
C VAL A 31 -1.51 25.37 7.77
N ASP A 32 -0.60 24.55 7.24
CA ASP A 32 -0.52 24.19 5.84
C ASP A 32 -0.53 22.65 5.66
N ALA A 33 -0.62 22.19 4.41
CA ALA A 33 -0.69 20.76 4.10
C ALA A 33 0.51 19.95 4.60
N ILE A 34 1.72 20.54 4.63
CA ILE A 34 2.89 19.84 5.18
C ILE A 34 2.79 19.71 6.71
N SER A 35 2.16 20.66 7.39
CA SER A 35 1.88 20.55 8.82
C SER A 35 0.92 19.39 9.11
N VAL A 36 -0.16 19.28 8.32
CA VAL A 36 -1.10 18.16 8.40
C VAL A 36 -0.41 16.83 8.06
N PHE A 37 0.40 16.80 7.01
CA PHE A 37 1.23 15.65 6.66
C PHE A 37 2.14 15.25 7.82
N THR A 38 2.86 16.20 8.42
CA THR A 38 3.80 15.94 9.52
C THR A 38 3.09 15.32 10.71
N PHE A 39 1.88 15.79 11.02
CA PHE A 39 1.03 15.20 12.06
C PHE A 39 0.68 13.74 11.75
N PHE A 40 0.11 13.43 10.59
CA PHE A 40 -0.22 12.05 10.22
C PHE A 40 1.01 11.15 10.07
N TRP A 41 2.09 11.65 9.47
CA TRP A 41 3.36 10.95 9.31
C TRP A 41 3.95 10.54 10.66
N SER A 42 3.96 11.46 11.64
CA SER A 42 4.46 11.13 12.98
C SER A 42 3.63 10.05 13.68
N GLN A 43 2.32 9.98 13.43
CA GLN A 43 1.46 8.91 13.97
C GLN A 43 1.73 7.56 13.30
N LEU A 44 1.96 7.57 11.98
CA LEU A 44 2.40 6.38 11.24
C LEU A 44 3.75 5.88 11.76
N MET A 45 4.73 6.76 11.98
CA MET A 45 6.05 6.37 12.50
C MET A 45 6.00 5.95 13.98
N LEU A 46 5.04 6.44 14.77
CA LEU A 46 4.80 5.92 16.11
C LEU A 46 4.36 4.44 16.11
N LEU A 47 3.68 3.94 15.08
CA LEU A 47 3.45 2.49 14.94
C LEU A 47 4.76 1.73 14.79
N GLN A 48 5.70 2.27 14.01
CA GLN A 48 7.04 1.69 13.88
C GLN A 48 7.77 1.73 15.24
N CYS A 49 7.57 2.77 16.04
CA CYS A 49 8.08 2.81 17.42
C CYS A 49 7.51 1.67 18.28
N VAL A 50 6.22 1.33 18.15
CA VAL A 50 5.62 0.20 18.90
C VAL A 50 6.23 -1.13 18.46
N LYS A 51 6.41 -1.34 17.16
CA LYS A 51 7.12 -2.52 16.64
C LYS A 51 8.54 -2.61 17.21
N LEU A 52 9.29 -1.51 17.20
CA LEU A 52 10.64 -1.44 17.75
C LEU A 52 10.66 -1.65 19.26
N PHE A 53 9.64 -1.19 19.98
CA PHE A 53 9.49 -1.45 21.40
C PHE A 53 9.38 -2.95 21.69
N PHE A 54 8.60 -3.71 20.93
CA PHE A 54 8.52 -5.16 21.11
C PHE A 54 9.84 -5.87 20.78
N ILE A 55 10.52 -5.47 19.71
CA ILE A 55 11.87 -5.98 19.38
C ILE A 55 12.84 -5.69 20.53
N PHE A 56 12.85 -4.44 21.02
CA PHE A 56 13.69 -4.01 22.13
C PHE A 56 13.34 -4.74 23.44
N LYS A 57 12.06 -4.93 23.75
CA LYS A 57 11.60 -5.64 24.95
C LYS A 57 12.14 -7.07 25.00
N ASN A 58 12.18 -7.74 23.85
CA ASN A 58 12.62 -9.13 23.73
C ASN A 58 14.15 -9.28 23.72
N ALA A 59 14.88 -8.43 22.97
CA ALA A 59 16.33 -8.57 22.79
C ALA A 59 17.17 -7.69 23.74
N ARG A 60 16.63 -6.56 24.19
CA ARG A 60 17.27 -5.57 25.09
C ARG A 60 18.68 -5.12 24.67
N THR A 61 18.96 -5.03 23.38
CA THR A 61 20.26 -4.58 22.85
C THR A 61 20.29 -3.08 22.61
N VAL A 62 21.48 -2.46 22.74
CA VAL A 62 21.70 -1.03 22.45
C VAL A 62 21.35 -0.70 20.99
N GLU A 63 21.67 -1.60 20.07
CA GLU A 63 21.36 -1.50 18.64
C GLU A 63 19.85 -1.34 18.37
N ASN A 64 19.00 -1.94 19.20
CA ASN A 64 17.54 -1.80 19.11
C ASN A 64 17.01 -0.58 19.87
N ALA A 65 17.70 -0.15 20.93
CA ALA A 65 17.31 1.02 21.72
C ALA A 65 17.46 2.34 20.94
N ILE A 66 18.56 2.50 20.20
CA ILE A 66 18.88 3.76 19.48
C ILE A 66 17.79 4.11 18.44
N PRO A 67 17.40 3.21 17.51
CA PRO A 67 16.32 3.48 16.56
C PRO A 67 15.01 3.82 17.25
N PHE A 68 14.65 3.08 18.32
CA PHE A 68 13.42 3.29 19.07
C PHE A 68 13.35 4.69 19.70
N PHE A 69 14.34 5.07 20.53
CA PHE A 69 14.32 6.36 21.21
C PHE A 69 14.46 7.54 20.24
N SER A 70 15.30 7.39 19.20
CA SER A 70 15.48 8.45 18.19
C SER A 70 14.18 8.74 17.45
N LEU A 71 13.48 7.70 17.01
CA LEU A 71 12.19 7.84 16.32
C LEU A 71 11.13 8.43 17.26
N ALA A 72 10.98 7.86 18.46
CA ALA A 72 10.00 8.30 19.44
C ALA A 72 10.15 9.79 19.83
N ILE A 73 11.39 10.26 20.06
CA ILE A 73 11.66 11.67 20.41
C ILE A 73 11.30 12.58 19.24
N VAL A 74 11.78 12.26 18.03
CA VAL A 74 11.61 13.14 16.87
C VAL A 74 10.14 13.18 16.42
N ASP A 75 9.42 12.06 16.49
CA ASP A 75 8.01 12.03 16.11
C ASP A 75 7.10 12.64 17.17
N PHE A 76 7.45 12.53 18.45
CA PHE A 76 6.80 13.33 19.49
C PHE A 76 6.98 14.83 19.22
N LEU A 77 8.19 15.26 18.85
CA LEU A 77 8.43 16.66 18.46
C LEU A 77 7.65 17.04 17.20
N ALA A 78 7.51 16.14 16.23
CA ALA A 78 6.72 16.36 15.01
C ALA A 78 5.22 16.51 15.31
N LEU A 79 4.67 15.75 16.26
CA LEU A 79 3.32 15.91 16.77
C LEU A 79 3.09 17.27 17.43
N VAL A 80 4.05 17.71 18.26
CA VAL A 80 3.93 18.96 19.03
C VAL A 80 4.22 20.19 18.16
N LYS A 81 5.14 20.06 17.19
CA LYS A 81 5.60 21.17 16.31
C LYS A 81 5.50 20.79 14.83
N PRO A 82 4.31 20.43 14.30
CA PRO A 82 4.15 19.96 12.92
C PRO A 82 4.48 21.03 11.87
N ARG A 83 4.50 22.31 12.27
CA ARG A 83 4.86 23.45 11.42
C ARG A 83 6.37 23.62 11.25
N CYS A 84 7.18 23.04 12.13
CA CYS A 84 8.61 23.25 12.12
C CYS A 84 9.26 22.41 11.01
N ARG A 85 9.72 23.08 9.94
CA ARG A 85 10.38 22.42 8.81
C ARG A 85 11.54 21.51 9.21
N TYR A 86 12.33 21.90 10.21
CA TYR A 86 13.46 21.13 10.68
C TYR A 86 13.01 19.85 11.38
N VAL A 87 11.92 19.92 12.15
CA VAL A 87 11.34 18.75 12.82
C VAL A 87 10.77 17.78 11.78
N THR A 88 10.01 18.28 10.79
CA THR A 88 9.53 17.45 9.66
C THR A 88 10.68 16.74 8.95
N MET A 89 11.72 17.48 8.55
CA MET A 89 12.86 16.90 7.82
C MET A 89 13.66 15.91 8.68
N THR A 90 13.79 16.18 9.99
CA THR A 90 14.46 15.27 10.92
C THR A 90 13.63 13.99 11.13
N SER A 91 12.30 14.10 11.26
CA SER A 91 11.39 12.94 11.37
C SER A 91 11.49 12.06 10.12
N LEU A 92 11.47 12.67 8.92
CA LEU A 92 11.64 11.93 7.67
C LEU A 92 13.01 11.23 7.59
N LEU A 93 14.09 11.95 7.91
CA LEU A 93 15.45 11.39 7.86
C LEU A 93 15.65 10.24 8.86
N VAL A 94 15.23 10.44 10.12
CA VAL A 94 15.30 9.41 11.15
C VAL A 94 14.40 8.24 10.78
N GLY A 95 13.18 8.49 10.30
CA GLY A 95 12.28 7.46 9.78
C GLY A 95 12.94 6.62 8.69
N PHE A 96 13.59 7.23 7.70
CA PHE A 96 14.31 6.49 6.66
C PHE A 96 15.46 5.66 7.21
N ILE A 97 16.27 6.21 8.11
CA ILE A 97 17.39 5.48 8.73
C ILE A 97 16.84 4.27 9.49
N VAL A 98 15.79 4.48 10.30
CA VAL A 98 15.18 3.42 11.11
C VAL A 98 14.57 2.35 10.20
N ILE A 99 13.82 2.73 9.18
CA ILE A 99 13.27 1.81 8.19
C ILE A 99 14.40 1.04 7.48
N PHE A 100 15.50 1.69 7.14
CA PHE A 100 16.62 1.02 6.45
C PHE A 100 17.37 0.03 7.36
N VAL A 101 17.56 0.39 8.63
CA VAL A 101 18.29 -0.43 9.62
C VAL A 101 17.44 -1.58 10.14
N THR A 102 16.15 -1.36 10.35
CA THR A 102 15.25 -2.30 11.05
C THR A 102 14.17 -2.91 10.14
N GLY A 103 14.07 -2.44 8.90
CA GLY A 103 12.96 -2.73 8.02
C GLY A 103 12.95 -4.18 7.56
N HIS A 104 11.89 -4.88 7.94
CA HIS A 104 11.36 -5.93 7.09
C HIS A 104 10.79 -5.26 5.84
N TYR A 105 11.41 -5.49 4.69
CA TYR A 105 11.02 -4.94 3.41
C TYR A 105 9.64 -5.48 2.99
N SER A 106 8.56 -4.88 3.48
CA SER A 106 7.17 -5.12 3.10
C SER A 106 6.67 -4.01 2.15
N ASN A 107 5.51 -4.20 1.52
CA ASN A 107 4.93 -3.22 0.61
C ASN A 107 4.61 -1.88 1.28
N HIS A 108 4.01 -1.91 2.47
CA HIS A 108 3.68 -0.69 3.19
C HIS A 108 4.95 0.09 3.56
N ILE A 109 6.05 -0.58 3.88
CA ILE A 109 7.34 0.09 4.12
C ILE A 109 7.87 0.77 2.85
N PHE A 110 7.78 0.13 1.69
CA PHE A 110 8.16 0.78 0.43
C PHE A 110 7.26 1.96 0.07
N ALA A 111 5.95 1.86 0.36
CA ALA A 111 5.03 2.98 0.23
C ALA A 111 5.39 4.11 1.21
N ASP A 112 5.77 3.82 2.45
CA ASP A 112 6.19 4.80 3.45
C ASP A 112 7.49 5.52 3.03
N ILE A 113 8.45 4.79 2.45
CA ILE A 113 9.68 5.38 1.89
C ILE A 113 9.33 6.34 0.75
N ALA A 114 8.49 5.92 -0.19
CA ALA A 114 8.07 6.75 -1.31
C ALA A 114 7.27 7.98 -0.84
N LEU A 115 6.36 7.80 0.12
CA LEU A 115 5.56 8.83 0.78
C LEU A 115 6.45 9.90 1.41
N GLY A 116 7.37 9.49 2.28
CA GLY A 116 8.31 10.40 2.91
C GLY A 116 9.19 11.10 1.88
N SER A 117 9.61 10.38 0.83
CA SER A 117 10.48 10.91 -0.22
C SER A 117 9.78 12.00 -1.04
N CYS A 118 8.46 11.90 -1.26
CA CYS A 118 7.67 12.97 -1.89
C CYS A 118 7.82 14.29 -1.16
N VAL A 119 7.87 14.29 0.18
CA VAL A 119 8.00 15.52 0.99
C VAL A 119 9.46 15.92 1.18
N PHE A 120 10.35 14.95 1.40
CA PHE A 120 11.78 15.19 1.64
C PHE A 120 12.48 15.76 0.40
N LEU A 121 12.32 15.12 -0.77
CA LEU A 121 13.00 15.48 -2.02
C LEU A 121 12.47 16.76 -2.66
N THR A 122 11.30 17.23 -2.22
CA THR A 122 10.65 18.45 -2.73
C THR A 122 10.90 19.67 -1.83
N TYR A 123 11.72 19.52 -0.78
CA TYR A 123 12.01 20.57 0.19
C TYR A 123 12.42 21.90 -0.46
N LYS A 124 11.82 22.97 0.05
CA LYS A 124 12.22 24.36 -0.21
C LYS A 124 12.16 25.22 1.05
N SER A 125 13.00 26.24 1.08
CA SER A 125 13.02 27.23 2.15
C SER A 125 11.72 28.05 2.19
N ASP A 126 11.17 28.37 1.01
CA ASP A 126 9.83 28.93 0.87
C ASP A 126 8.79 27.84 1.08
N ARG A 127 7.91 28.06 2.06
CA ARG A 127 6.96 27.05 2.52
C ARG A 127 5.84 26.81 1.49
N ALA A 128 5.39 27.85 0.80
CA ALA A 128 4.35 27.72 -0.21
C ALA A 128 4.87 26.93 -1.43
N GLU A 129 6.10 27.19 -1.86
CA GLU A 129 6.76 26.44 -2.93
C GLU A 129 6.99 24.98 -2.52
N TRP A 130 7.35 24.71 -1.27
CA TRP A 130 7.48 23.34 -0.77
C TRP A 130 6.13 22.60 -0.82
N VAL A 131 5.04 23.24 -0.35
CA VAL A 131 3.68 22.67 -0.42
C VAL A 131 3.31 22.35 -1.88
N ASP A 132 3.56 23.28 -2.82
CA ASP A 132 3.28 23.05 -4.24
C ASP A 132 4.05 21.83 -4.76
N ARG A 133 5.38 21.77 -4.55
CA ARG A 133 6.21 20.67 -5.07
C ARG A 133 5.82 19.32 -4.46
N ALA A 134 5.58 19.28 -3.16
CA ALA A 134 5.12 18.09 -2.45
C ALA A 134 3.74 17.65 -2.96
N THR A 135 2.83 18.60 -3.21
CA THR A 135 1.50 18.31 -3.78
C THR A 135 1.61 17.62 -5.13
N TRP A 136 2.47 18.10 -6.02
CA TRP A 136 2.66 17.47 -7.32
C TRP A 136 3.25 16.06 -7.20
N ALA A 137 4.31 15.89 -6.41
CA ALA A 137 4.95 14.59 -6.22
C ALA A 137 3.98 13.58 -5.60
N MET A 138 3.21 13.98 -4.59
CA MET A 138 2.23 13.12 -3.94
C MET A 138 1.09 12.71 -4.87
N ARG A 139 0.55 13.65 -5.66
CA ARG A 139 -0.49 13.32 -6.63
C ARG A 139 0.01 12.36 -7.70
N ALA A 140 1.24 12.55 -8.18
CA ALA A 140 1.86 11.61 -9.13
C ALA A 140 2.07 10.22 -8.50
N MET A 141 2.46 10.17 -7.22
CA MET A 141 2.59 8.92 -6.47
C MET A 141 1.23 8.22 -6.29
N VAL A 142 0.17 8.94 -5.93
CA VAL A 142 -1.20 8.39 -5.80
C VAL A 142 -1.71 7.88 -7.15
N VAL A 143 -1.47 8.61 -8.25
CA VAL A 143 -1.75 8.14 -9.62
C VAL A 143 -1.03 6.83 -9.90
N ALA A 144 0.28 6.78 -9.65
CA ALA A 144 1.08 5.59 -9.90
C ALA A 144 0.57 4.40 -9.07
N LEU A 145 0.38 4.59 -7.77
CA LEU A 145 -0.05 3.55 -6.84
C LEU A 145 -1.39 2.93 -7.24
N TYR A 146 -2.43 3.74 -7.46
CA TYR A 146 -3.74 3.21 -7.83
C TYR A 146 -3.80 2.64 -9.25
N PHE A 147 -3.04 3.21 -10.18
CA PHE A 147 -2.99 2.71 -11.54
C PHE A 147 -2.37 1.31 -11.59
N VAL A 148 -1.23 1.11 -10.90
CA VAL A 148 -0.57 -0.20 -10.88
C VAL A 148 -1.39 -1.23 -10.11
N THR A 149 -1.99 -0.88 -8.96
CA THR A 149 -2.84 -1.82 -8.22
C THR A 149 -4.09 -2.22 -9.01
N GLY A 150 -4.66 -1.29 -9.77
CA GLY A 150 -5.79 -1.56 -10.65
C GLY A 150 -5.43 -2.51 -11.79
N ILE A 151 -4.23 -2.36 -12.38
CA ILE A 151 -3.69 -3.30 -13.38
C ILE A 151 -3.44 -4.67 -12.77
N ASP A 152 -2.85 -4.74 -11.56
CA ASP A 152 -2.55 -5.99 -10.89
C ASP A 152 -3.81 -6.82 -10.64
N LYS A 153 -4.96 -6.16 -10.39
CA LYS A 153 -6.29 -6.77 -10.22
C LYS A 153 -6.93 -7.25 -11.53
N MET A 154 -6.39 -6.90 -12.70
CA MET A 154 -6.87 -7.42 -13.99
C MET A 154 -6.26 -8.80 -14.28
N ASN A 155 -6.75 -9.81 -13.58
CA ASN A 155 -6.34 -11.21 -13.74
C ASN A 155 -7.54 -12.17 -13.65
N GLU A 156 -7.35 -13.42 -14.05
CA GLU A 156 -8.43 -14.41 -14.17
C GLU A 156 -9.12 -14.77 -12.84
N GLY A 157 -8.43 -14.64 -11.71
CA GLY A 157 -9.00 -14.98 -10.39
C GLY A 157 -9.84 -13.87 -9.78
N TRP A 158 -9.57 -12.61 -10.18
CA TRP A 158 -10.17 -11.43 -9.57
C TRP A 158 -11.71 -11.34 -9.68
N PRO A 159 -12.36 -11.68 -10.81
CA PRO A 159 -13.81 -11.59 -10.94
C PRO A 159 -14.59 -12.65 -10.17
N SER A 160 -13.93 -13.70 -9.64
CA SER A 160 -14.63 -14.77 -8.93
C SER A 160 -15.18 -14.26 -7.60
N HIS A 161 -16.48 -14.43 -7.37
CA HIS A 161 -17.07 -14.07 -6.08
C HIS A 161 -16.57 -14.90 -4.91
N GLU A 162 -16.21 -16.16 -5.17
CA GLU A 162 -15.77 -17.15 -4.19
C GLU A 162 -14.31 -16.89 -3.85
N TYR A 163 -13.53 -16.45 -4.85
CA TYR A 163 -12.09 -16.35 -4.80
C TYR A 163 -11.51 -14.95 -4.85
N SER A 164 -12.30 -13.89 -4.77
CA SER A 164 -11.75 -12.52 -4.83
C SER A 164 -11.38 -12.01 -3.43
N CYS A 165 -10.13 -11.54 -3.27
CA CYS A 165 -9.75 -10.80 -2.05
C CYS A 165 -10.68 -9.62 -1.76
N CYS A 166 -11.21 -8.96 -2.81
CA CYS A 166 -12.14 -7.85 -2.64
C CYS A 166 -13.38 -8.30 -1.88
N ILE A 167 -13.93 -9.46 -2.25
CA ILE A 167 -15.15 -10.00 -1.64
C ILE A 167 -14.89 -10.41 -0.22
N LEU A 168 -13.77 -11.10 0.02
CA LEU A 168 -13.36 -11.47 1.37
C LEU A 168 -13.31 -10.23 2.27
N MET A 169 -12.55 -9.20 1.89
CA MET A 169 -12.41 -7.96 2.67
C MET A 169 -13.74 -7.21 2.85
N PHE A 170 -14.54 -7.13 1.79
CA PHE A 170 -15.84 -6.45 1.84
C PHE A 170 -16.83 -7.19 2.74
N ALA A 171 -16.87 -8.53 2.68
CA ALA A 171 -17.67 -9.37 3.55
C ALA A 171 -17.26 -9.19 5.03
N GLY A 172 -15.96 -9.20 5.32
CA GLY A 172 -15.46 -8.94 6.68
C GLY A 172 -15.80 -7.55 7.21
N PHE A 173 -15.94 -6.56 6.32
CA PHE A 173 -16.38 -5.21 6.71
C PHE A 173 -17.90 -5.16 6.96
N ILE A 174 -18.68 -5.83 6.12
CA ILE A 174 -20.14 -5.86 6.23
C ILE A 174 -20.61 -6.64 7.44
N ASP A 175 -19.94 -7.74 7.77
CA ASP A 175 -20.33 -8.59 8.91
C ASP A 175 -20.18 -7.87 10.26
N LEU A 176 -19.45 -6.75 10.30
CA LEU A 176 -19.34 -5.91 11.50
C LEU A 176 -20.74 -5.50 12.01
N PRO A 177 -21.00 -5.55 13.33
CA PRO A 177 -22.33 -5.28 13.88
C PRO A 177 -22.94 -3.92 13.50
N LEU A 178 -22.10 -2.91 13.22
CA LEU A 178 -22.56 -1.59 12.77
C LEU A 178 -23.04 -1.57 11.31
N PHE A 179 -22.50 -2.44 10.46
CA PHE A 179 -22.71 -2.43 9.01
C PHE A 179 -23.62 -3.56 8.53
N LYS A 180 -23.80 -4.61 9.34
CA LYS A 180 -24.58 -5.81 9.01
C LYS A 180 -26.01 -5.55 8.51
N PHE A 181 -26.65 -4.49 9.00
CA PHE A 181 -28.03 -4.13 8.62
C PHE A 181 -28.13 -3.41 7.26
N TRP A 182 -27.01 -2.97 6.69
CA TRP A 182 -27.00 -2.12 5.49
C TRP A 182 -26.91 -2.89 4.19
N VAL A 183 -26.66 -4.20 4.25
CA VAL A 183 -26.42 -5.01 3.06
C VAL A 183 -27.64 -5.86 2.75
N PRO A 184 -28.34 -5.58 1.63
CA PRO A 184 -29.46 -6.39 1.23
C PRO A 184 -29.00 -7.82 0.90
N SER A 185 -29.87 -8.81 1.11
CA SER A 185 -29.61 -10.19 0.68
C SER A 185 -29.35 -10.34 -0.83
N TRP A 186 -29.75 -9.35 -1.63
CA TRP A 186 -29.50 -9.26 -3.07
C TRP A 186 -28.23 -8.48 -3.43
N ALA A 187 -27.35 -8.18 -2.47
CA ALA A 187 -26.11 -7.45 -2.74
C ALA A 187 -25.37 -8.07 -3.94
N PRO A 188 -24.95 -7.26 -4.92
CA PRO A 188 -24.35 -7.78 -6.15
C PRO A 188 -22.88 -8.14 -5.88
N TRP A 189 -22.65 -9.24 -5.17
CA TRP A 189 -21.31 -9.73 -4.82
C TRP A 189 -20.44 -9.84 -6.07
N ASP A 190 -20.96 -10.43 -7.15
CA ASP A 190 -20.26 -10.56 -8.44
C ASP A 190 -19.81 -9.22 -9.04
N PHE A 191 -20.46 -8.10 -8.69
CA PHE A 191 -20.09 -6.78 -9.20
C PHE A 191 -18.96 -6.12 -8.39
N MET A 192 -18.77 -6.48 -7.12
CA MET A 192 -17.80 -5.80 -6.25
C MET A 192 -16.35 -5.84 -6.75
N PRO A 193 -15.82 -6.96 -7.29
CA PRO A 193 -14.45 -6.97 -7.80
C PRO A 193 -14.29 -6.04 -9.01
N HIS A 194 -15.31 -5.97 -9.87
CA HIS A 194 -15.33 -5.03 -10.98
C HIS A 194 -15.38 -3.58 -10.51
N LEU A 195 -16.21 -3.29 -9.51
CA LEU A 195 -16.29 -1.97 -8.89
C LEU A 195 -14.94 -1.55 -8.31
N ALA A 196 -14.22 -2.46 -7.64
CA ALA A 196 -12.89 -2.18 -7.10
C ALA A 196 -11.90 -1.78 -8.21
N VAL A 197 -11.86 -2.51 -9.33
CA VAL A 197 -11.01 -2.15 -10.48
C VAL A 197 -11.43 -0.81 -11.09
N ILE A 198 -12.73 -0.58 -11.25
CA ILE A 198 -13.27 0.69 -11.77
C ILE A 198 -12.86 1.86 -10.87
N ILE A 199 -12.94 1.70 -9.55
CA ILE A 199 -12.53 2.73 -8.59
C ILE A 199 -11.02 2.92 -8.67
N GLU A 200 -10.21 1.87 -8.60
CA GLU A 200 -8.74 1.99 -8.61
C GLU A 200 -8.19 2.57 -9.92
N ILE A 201 -8.79 2.28 -11.08
CA ILE A 201 -8.40 2.92 -12.35
C ILE A 201 -9.02 4.32 -12.49
N GLY A 202 -10.24 4.51 -11.98
CA GLY A 202 -10.97 5.77 -12.02
C GLY A 202 -10.35 6.87 -11.17
N LEU A 203 -9.77 6.53 -10.02
CA LEU A 203 -9.11 7.47 -9.10
C LEU A 203 -7.92 8.21 -9.76
N PRO A 204 -6.94 7.54 -10.40
CA PRO A 204 -5.89 8.18 -11.20
C PRO A 204 -6.44 9.11 -12.28
N ILE A 205 -7.43 8.64 -13.05
CA ILE A 205 -8.03 9.42 -14.14
C ILE A 205 -8.69 10.68 -13.58
N ALA A 206 -9.50 10.54 -12.54
CA ALA A 206 -10.12 11.67 -11.85
C ALA A 206 -9.07 12.63 -11.29
N LEU A 207 -7.99 12.13 -10.70
CA LEU A 207 -6.91 12.96 -10.17
C LEU A 207 -6.19 13.75 -11.27
N ILE A 208 -5.89 13.11 -12.41
CA ILE A 208 -5.29 13.76 -13.59
C ILE A 208 -6.24 14.82 -14.15
N LEU A 209 -7.54 14.52 -14.30
CA LEU A 209 -8.54 15.47 -14.78
C LEU A 209 -8.70 16.65 -13.81
N GLY A 210 -8.74 16.39 -12.51
CA GLY A 210 -8.79 17.40 -11.46
C GLY A 210 -7.59 18.32 -11.50
N ALA A 211 -6.38 17.76 -11.64
CA ALA A 211 -5.14 18.53 -11.74
C ALA A 211 -5.05 19.34 -13.05
N ALA A 212 -5.45 18.76 -14.20
CA ALA A 212 -5.38 19.41 -15.50
C ALA A 212 -6.44 20.52 -15.65
N LYS A 213 -7.68 20.25 -15.26
CA LYS A 213 -8.79 21.21 -15.36
C LYS A 213 -8.81 22.21 -14.21
N GLY A 214 -8.13 21.93 -13.10
CA GLY A 214 -8.19 22.73 -11.88
C GLY A 214 -9.55 22.64 -11.19
N SER A 215 -10.23 21.49 -11.29
CA SER A 215 -11.59 21.28 -10.80
C SER A 215 -11.60 20.59 -9.45
N TYR A 216 -12.22 21.22 -8.47
CA TYR A 216 -12.43 20.65 -7.14
C TYR A 216 -13.32 19.41 -7.15
N PHE A 217 -14.25 19.29 -8.10
CA PHE A 217 -15.17 18.15 -8.18
C PHE A 217 -14.40 16.83 -8.27
N TRP A 218 -13.45 16.72 -9.20
CA TRP A 218 -12.67 15.50 -9.38
C TRP A 218 -11.71 15.22 -8.23
N LEU A 219 -11.10 16.26 -7.64
CA LEU A 219 -10.23 16.08 -6.47
C LEU A 219 -11.02 15.64 -5.23
N ARG A 220 -12.25 16.14 -5.06
CA ARG A 220 -13.17 15.68 -4.02
C ARG A 220 -13.64 14.26 -4.26
N PHE A 221 -13.96 13.91 -5.51
CA PHE A 221 -14.28 12.53 -5.86
C PHE A 221 -13.16 11.57 -5.45
N VAL A 222 -11.90 11.94 -5.75
CA VAL A 222 -10.72 11.14 -5.36
C VAL A 222 -10.58 11.02 -3.84
N CYS A 223 -10.73 12.12 -3.11
CA CYS A 223 -10.62 12.12 -1.65
C CYS A 223 -11.77 11.34 -0.98
N PHE A 224 -12.99 11.44 -1.51
CA PHE A 224 -14.17 10.75 -1.02
C PHE A 224 -14.03 9.23 -1.14
N TRP A 225 -13.85 8.75 -2.37
CA TRP A 225 -13.75 7.33 -2.66
C TRP A 225 -12.49 6.72 -2.08
N GLY A 226 -11.38 7.47 -2.09
CA GLY A 226 -10.15 7.07 -1.41
C GLY A 226 -10.33 6.87 0.10
N ALA A 227 -10.93 7.83 0.78
CA ALA A 227 -11.18 7.73 2.23
C ALA A 227 -12.12 6.56 2.57
N LEU A 228 -13.21 6.39 1.82
CA LEU A 228 -14.14 5.28 2.04
C LEU A 228 -13.49 3.92 1.79
N PHE A 229 -12.76 3.77 0.68
CA PHE A 229 -12.05 2.54 0.35
C PHE A 229 -11.07 2.13 1.46
N HIS A 230 -10.28 3.08 1.96
CA HIS A 230 -9.32 2.82 3.02
C HIS A 230 -9.96 2.58 4.39
N CYS A 231 -11.12 3.17 4.65
CA CYS A 231 -11.93 2.86 5.83
C CYS A 231 -12.38 1.38 5.78
N VAL A 232 -12.95 0.94 4.65
CA VAL A 232 -13.40 -0.46 4.48
C VAL A 232 -12.26 -1.45 4.75
N LEU A 233 -11.05 -1.18 4.21
CA LEU A 233 -9.89 -2.06 4.42
C LEU A 233 -9.34 -2.06 5.85
N ALA A 234 -9.46 -0.95 6.58
CA ALA A 234 -8.91 -0.85 7.93
C ALA A 234 -9.87 -1.40 9.00
N GLU A 235 -11.18 -1.22 8.82
CA GLU A 235 -12.18 -1.55 9.85
C GLU A 235 -12.51 -3.04 9.95
N THR A 236 -12.13 -3.87 8.97
CA THR A 236 -12.31 -5.33 9.07
C THR A 236 -11.65 -5.87 10.34
N VAL A 237 -12.21 -6.95 10.90
CA VAL A 237 -11.62 -7.59 12.08
C VAL A 237 -10.29 -8.24 11.70
N SER A 238 -9.27 -8.09 12.55
CA SER A 238 -8.00 -8.79 12.36
C SER A 238 -8.22 -10.31 12.31
N PRO A 239 -7.49 -11.10 11.48
CA PRO A 239 -6.32 -10.73 10.68
C PRO A 239 -6.59 -10.06 9.32
N MET A 240 -7.86 -9.81 8.94
CA MET A 240 -8.17 -9.21 7.63
C MET A 240 -7.86 -7.70 7.55
N SER A 241 -7.75 -7.04 8.71
CA SER A 241 -7.48 -5.59 8.79
C SER A 241 -6.17 -5.20 8.13
N VAL A 242 -6.24 -4.22 7.22
CA VAL A 242 -5.07 -3.67 6.50
C VAL A 242 -4.77 -2.24 6.98
N TYR A 243 -4.95 -1.99 8.26
CA TYR A 243 -4.78 -0.64 8.83
C TYR A 243 -3.39 -0.02 8.59
N PRO A 244 -2.23 -0.73 8.58
CA PRO A 244 -0.93 -0.06 8.41
C PRO A 244 -0.83 0.66 7.07
N PHE A 245 -1.42 0.07 6.02
CA PHE A 245 -1.48 0.69 4.70
C PHE A 245 -2.44 1.88 4.69
N THR A 246 -3.62 1.77 5.30
CA THR A 246 -4.56 2.90 5.44
C THR A 246 -3.94 4.08 6.20
N MET A 247 -3.14 3.83 7.23
CA MET A 247 -2.41 4.88 7.95
C MET A 247 -1.40 5.61 7.07
N ALA A 248 -0.78 4.93 6.09
CA ALA A 248 0.10 5.56 5.10
C ALA A 248 -0.67 6.38 4.05
N MET A 249 -1.94 6.07 3.80
CA MET A 249 -2.75 6.75 2.78
C MET A 249 -3.34 8.08 3.27
N ALA A 250 -3.69 8.19 4.56
CA ALA A 250 -4.16 9.45 5.15
C ALA A 250 -3.24 10.66 4.87
N PRO A 251 -1.92 10.61 5.11
CA PRO A 251 -1.00 11.69 4.75
C PRO A 251 -0.84 11.92 3.24
N MET A 252 -1.14 10.94 2.37
CA MET A 252 -1.16 11.18 0.92
C MET A 252 -2.36 12.05 0.53
N TYR A 253 -3.53 11.73 1.08
CA TYR A 253 -4.78 12.44 0.77
C TYR A 253 -4.78 13.90 1.21
N THR A 254 -3.95 14.28 2.20
CA THR A 254 -3.76 15.70 2.54
C THR A 254 -3.28 16.52 1.35
N PHE A 255 -2.57 15.93 0.40
CA PHE A 255 -2.07 16.61 -0.80
C PHE A 255 -3.00 16.49 -2.02
N VAL A 256 -4.09 15.72 -1.93
CA VAL A 256 -5.14 15.76 -2.96
C VAL A 256 -5.88 17.09 -2.88
N LEU A 257 -6.24 17.53 -1.66
CA LEU A 257 -6.91 18.81 -1.37
C LEU A 257 -6.15 19.60 -0.28
N PRO A 258 -4.94 20.13 -0.57
CA PRO A 258 -4.04 20.69 0.43
C PRO A 258 -4.61 21.90 1.18
N GLU A 259 -5.34 22.76 0.48
CA GLU A 259 -5.94 23.97 1.08
C GLU A 259 -7.09 23.60 2.03
N GLN A 260 -7.96 22.66 1.62
CA GLN A 260 -9.08 22.20 2.44
C GLN A 260 -8.58 21.38 3.64
N ALA A 261 -7.57 20.53 3.45
CA ALA A 261 -6.92 19.82 4.54
C ALA A 261 -6.37 20.79 5.59
N ALA A 262 -5.58 21.77 5.17
CA ALA A 262 -5.05 22.80 6.05
C ALA A 262 -6.15 23.60 6.77
N LEU A 263 -7.23 23.94 6.06
CA LEU A 263 -8.34 24.70 6.61
C LEU A 263 -9.14 23.91 7.66
N VAL A 264 -9.47 22.65 7.37
CA VAL A 264 -10.15 21.77 8.33
C VAL A 264 -9.27 21.56 9.55
N ALA A 265 -7.98 21.27 9.36
CA ALA A 265 -7.04 21.12 10.46
C ALA A 265 -6.93 22.38 11.33
N TYR A 266 -6.86 23.57 10.72
CA TYR A 266 -6.87 24.84 11.44
C TYR A 266 -8.18 25.06 12.23
N LYS A 267 -9.32 24.67 11.67
CA LYS A 267 -10.62 24.75 12.36
C LYS A 267 -10.69 23.79 13.54
N VAL A 268 -10.20 22.57 13.38
CA VAL A 268 -10.07 21.60 14.47
C VAL A 268 -9.12 22.13 15.55
N GLU A 269 -7.93 22.61 15.18
CA GLU A 269 -6.94 23.16 16.10
C GLU A 269 -7.50 24.38 16.87
N SER A 270 -8.10 25.34 16.16
CA SER A 270 -8.69 26.53 16.79
C SER A 270 -9.85 26.17 17.71
N TRP A 271 -10.66 25.17 17.34
CA TRP A 271 -11.67 24.62 18.24
C TRP A 271 -11.02 23.98 19.47
N MET A 272 -10.03 23.11 19.33
CA MET A 272 -9.35 22.49 20.47
C MET A 272 -8.70 23.54 21.40
N ASN A 273 -8.07 24.56 20.84
CA ASN A 273 -7.33 25.59 21.60
C ASN A 273 -8.22 26.62 22.31
N ALA A 274 -9.51 26.73 22.00
CA ALA A 274 -10.36 27.69 22.72
C ALA A 274 -10.62 27.29 24.19
N LYS A 275 -10.54 25.99 24.52
CA LYS A 275 -10.61 25.44 25.89
C LYS A 275 -9.71 24.20 26.00
N PRO A 276 -8.38 24.36 26.01
CA PRO A 276 -7.45 23.29 25.66
C PRO A 276 -7.52 22.11 26.63
N VAL A 277 -7.47 22.34 27.94
CA VAL A 277 -7.49 21.25 28.93
C VAL A 277 -8.78 20.41 28.83
N LEU A 278 -9.93 21.09 28.76
CA LEU A 278 -11.23 20.41 28.69
C LEU A 278 -11.42 19.68 27.35
N ARG A 279 -11.03 20.29 26.23
CA ARG A 279 -11.25 19.74 24.89
C ARG A 279 -10.26 18.64 24.55
N TRP A 280 -8.97 18.82 24.87
CA TRP A 280 -7.97 17.75 24.72
C TRP A 280 -8.23 16.60 25.67
N GLY A 281 -8.52 16.88 26.96
CA GLY A 281 -8.86 15.83 27.92
C GLY A 281 -10.14 15.09 27.53
N GLY A 282 -11.18 15.81 27.09
CA GLY A 282 -12.42 15.20 26.60
C GLY A 282 -12.24 14.39 25.33
N PHE A 283 -11.52 14.91 24.33
CA PHE A 283 -11.23 14.19 23.09
C PHE A 283 -10.41 12.92 23.36
N LEU A 284 -9.33 13.02 24.14
CA LEU A 284 -8.50 11.87 24.48
C LEU A 284 -9.26 10.84 25.30
N GLY A 285 -10.11 11.30 26.23
CA GLY A 285 -11.01 10.44 26.99
C GLY A 285 -11.98 9.69 26.09
N ILE A 286 -12.69 10.40 25.20
CA ILE A 286 -13.62 9.80 24.23
C ILE A 286 -12.89 8.81 23.32
N PHE A 287 -11.76 9.21 22.74
CA PHE A 287 -10.95 8.35 21.88
C PHE A 287 -10.51 7.08 22.61
N THR A 288 -10.01 7.21 23.84
CA THR A 288 -9.59 6.07 24.67
C THR A 288 -10.78 5.16 25.00
N CYS A 289 -11.95 5.74 25.32
CA CYS A 289 -13.17 4.97 25.55
C CYS A 289 -13.56 4.17 24.30
N PHE A 290 -13.49 4.77 23.10
CA PHE A 290 -13.74 4.05 21.86
C PHE A 290 -12.72 2.94 21.63
N VAL A 291 -11.42 3.20 21.80
CA VAL A 291 -10.36 2.18 21.63
C VAL A 291 -10.57 0.99 22.57
N VAL A 292 -10.94 1.24 23.83
CA VAL A 292 -11.21 0.19 24.83
C VAL A 292 -12.50 -0.56 24.53
N ALA A 293 -13.56 0.13 24.08
CA ALA A 293 -14.84 -0.48 23.75
C ALA A 293 -14.85 -1.18 22.39
N TRP A 294 -13.92 -0.83 21.48
CA TRP A 294 -13.93 -1.28 20.09
C TRP A 294 -13.97 -2.80 19.93
N PRO A 295 -13.13 -3.60 20.62
CA PRO A 295 -13.16 -5.06 20.49
C PRO A 295 -14.50 -5.65 20.92
N SER A 296 -15.06 -5.17 22.03
CA SER A 296 -16.36 -5.62 22.52
C SER A 296 -17.52 -5.30 21.58
N ILE A 297 -17.37 -4.28 20.73
CA ILE A 297 -18.38 -3.91 19.73
C ILE A 297 -18.16 -4.68 18.43
N MET A 298 -16.93 -4.74 17.91
CA MET A 298 -16.64 -5.27 16.57
C MET A 298 -16.32 -6.77 16.53
N ALA A 299 -15.86 -7.35 17.64
CA ALA A 299 -15.49 -8.76 17.76
C ALA A 299 -16.13 -9.36 19.02
N SER A 300 -17.42 -9.07 19.21
CA SER A 300 -18.15 -9.42 20.44
C SER A 300 -18.20 -10.92 20.73
N ASP A 301 -18.08 -11.76 19.69
CA ASP A 301 -18.04 -13.22 19.78
C ASP A 301 -16.75 -13.77 20.38
N LEU A 302 -15.68 -12.95 20.47
CA LEU A 302 -14.43 -13.32 21.14
C LEU A 302 -14.49 -13.21 22.67
N GLY A 303 -15.63 -12.81 23.25
CA GLY A 303 -15.80 -12.82 24.71
C GLY A 303 -14.83 -11.92 25.49
N GLY A 304 -14.28 -10.89 24.84
CA GLY A 304 -13.30 -9.96 25.42
C GLY A 304 -11.84 -10.26 25.04
N GLU A 305 -11.57 -11.35 24.33
CA GLU A 305 -10.25 -11.57 23.71
C GLU A 305 -10.03 -10.63 22.51
N LEU A 306 -8.77 -10.32 22.22
CA LEU A 306 -8.42 -9.54 21.05
C LEU A 306 -8.31 -10.44 19.81
N PRO A 307 -8.74 -9.96 18.64
CA PRO A 307 -8.60 -10.73 17.41
C PRO A 307 -7.12 -10.97 17.09
N PHE A 308 -6.84 -12.09 16.42
CA PHE A 308 -5.49 -12.44 16.03
C PHE A 308 -4.94 -11.44 15.02
N GLU A 309 -3.76 -10.90 15.30
CA GLU A 309 -3.12 -9.88 14.47
C GLU A 309 -1.77 -10.37 13.95
N TYR A 310 -1.54 -10.22 12.64
CA TYR A 310 -0.28 -10.58 12.01
C TYR A 310 0.25 -9.49 11.06
N PRO A 311 1.48 -8.98 11.29
CA PRO A 311 2.32 -9.18 12.47
C PRO A 311 1.63 -8.74 13.79
N PRO A 312 2.03 -9.28 14.95
CA PRO A 312 1.34 -9.05 16.22
C PRO A 312 1.68 -7.68 16.82
N TYR A 313 1.18 -6.60 16.21
CA TYR A 313 1.38 -5.26 16.76
C TYR A 313 0.58 -5.04 18.04
N GLY A 314 -0.57 -5.72 18.21
CA GLY A 314 -1.46 -5.54 19.35
C GLY A 314 -2.14 -4.17 19.33
N LEU A 315 -2.31 -3.60 18.14
CA LEU A 315 -2.74 -2.22 17.93
C LEU A 315 -4.03 -2.10 17.12
N TRP A 316 -4.62 -3.22 16.68
CA TRP A 316 -5.84 -3.19 15.88
C TRP A 316 -6.95 -2.26 16.44
N PRO A 317 -7.32 -2.29 17.74
CA PRO A 317 -8.38 -1.42 18.26
C PRO A 317 -8.03 0.07 18.14
N PHE A 318 -6.77 0.40 18.43
CA PHE A 318 -6.26 1.77 18.29
C PHE A 318 -6.28 2.20 16.82
N ALA A 319 -5.78 1.36 15.94
CA ALA A 319 -5.60 1.67 14.53
C ALA A 319 -6.94 1.73 13.77
N ALA A 320 -7.92 0.90 14.13
CA ALA A 320 -9.28 0.98 13.60
C ALA A 320 -9.93 2.31 14.00
N VAL A 321 -10.00 2.64 15.29
CA VAL A 321 -10.57 3.92 15.75
C VAL A 321 -9.83 5.12 15.14
N TRP A 322 -8.50 5.04 15.03
CA TRP A 322 -7.71 6.06 14.35
C TRP A 322 -8.05 6.18 12.85
N SER A 323 -8.24 5.06 12.15
CA SER A 323 -8.57 5.02 10.72
C SER A 323 -9.96 5.60 10.48
N LEU A 324 -10.92 5.27 11.32
CA LEU A 324 -12.24 5.91 11.34
C LEU A 324 -12.14 7.44 11.55
N CYS A 325 -11.38 7.90 12.55
CA CYS A 325 -11.18 9.34 12.78
C CYS A 325 -10.54 10.03 11.58
N SER A 326 -9.54 9.39 10.96
CA SER A 326 -8.85 9.90 9.77
C SER A 326 -9.77 9.93 8.56
N CYS A 327 -10.62 8.91 8.38
CA CYS A 327 -11.65 8.89 7.35
C CYS A 327 -12.64 10.04 7.54
N VAL A 328 -13.17 10.23 8.76
CA VAL A 328 -14.06 11.36 9.09
C VAL A 328 -13.39 12.71 8.79
N TYR A 329 -12.10 12.85 9.11
CA TYR A 329 -11.33 14.04 8.75
C TYR A 329 -11.26 14.24 7.23
N LEU A 330 -10.92 13.21 6.45
CA LEU A 330 -10.82 13.30 4.99
C LEU A 330 -12.18 13.54 4.31
N LEU A 331 -13.26 12.97 4.84
CA LEU A 331 -14.62 13.27 4.41
C LEU A 331 -14.98 14.72 4.72
N SER A 332 -14.60 15.22 5.90
CA SER A 332 -14.75 16.64 6.24
C SER A 332 -14.00 17.53 5.25
N VAL A 333 -12.77 17.18 4.87
CA VAL A 333 -11.97 17.88 3.83
C VAL A 333 -12.69 17.87 2.48
N THR A 334 -13.31 16.74 2.12
CA THR A 334 -14.05 16.56 0.86
C THR A 334 -15.26 17.48 0.78
N PHE A 335 -16.05 17.54 1.86
CA PHE A 335 -17.30 18.30 1.89
C PHE A 335 -17.11 19.76 2.31
N TRP A 336 -15.94 20.12 2.86
CA TRP A 336 -15.69 21.49 3.30
C TRP A 336 -15.88 22.49 2.16
N PRO A 337 -16.55 23.64 2.39
CA PRO A 337 -16.74 24.64 1.34
C PRO A 337 -15.40 25.10 0.76
N ALA A 338 -15.29 25.13 -0.57
CA ALA A 338 -14.11 25.70 -1.21
C ALA A 338 -14.04 27.21 -0.92
N PRO A 339 -12.86 27.79 -0.66
CA PRO A 339 -12.71 29.23 -0.55
C PRO A 339 -13.09 29.89 -1.89
N LYS A 340 -14.29 30.48 -1.99
CA LYS A 340 -14.92 31.07 -3.19
C LYS A 340 -14.80 30.19 -4.46
N SER A 341 -15.91 29.56 -4.83
CA SER A 341 -16.10 28.58 -5.94
C SER A 341 -15.44 28.92 -7.29
N ASP A 342 -15.15 30.20 -7.54
CA ASP A 342 -14.72 30.69 -8.84
C ASP A 342 -13.19 30.72 -9.00
N VAL A 343 -12.43 30.42 -7.93
CA VAL A 343 -10.97 30.32 -8.01
C VAL A 343 -10.60 28.90 -8.45
N PRO A 344 -10.07 28.71 -9.67
CA PRO A 344 -9.63 27.39 -10.12
C PRO A 344 -8.53 26.87 -9.19
N VAL A 345 -8.52 25.57 -8.92
CA VAL A 345 -7.45 24.93 -8.15
C VAL A 345 -6.12 25.31 -8.78
N LYS A 346 -5.19 25.81 -7.98
CA LYS A 346 -3.85 26.18 -8.45
C LYS A 346 -3.23 24.98 -9.18
N ARG A 347 -2.99 25.16 -10.47
CA ARG A 347 -2.32 24.13 -11.29
C ARG A 347 -0.89 23.98 -10.78
N VAL A 348 -0.55 22.77 -10.37
CA VAL A 348 0.79 22.44 -9.91
C VAL A 348 1.52 21.76 -11.06
N HIS A 349 2.60 22.39 -11.54
CA HIS A 349 3.31 21.92 -12.72
C HIS A 349 4.60 21.15 -12.36
N PRO A 350 4.94 20.09 -13.12
CA PRO A 350 6.15 19.28 -12.92
C PRO A 350 7.45 20.06 -13.13
N LYS A 351 7.39 21.22 -13.82
CA LYS A 351 8.55 21.96 -14.39
C LYS A 351 9.60 22.45 -13.38
N ARG A 352 9.50 22.11 -12.09
CA ARG A 352 10.42 22.63 -11.04
C ARG A 352 11.02 21.59 -10.10
N SER A 353 10.69 20.30 -10.19
CA SER A 353 11.26 19.29 -9.27
C SER A 353 11.47 17.91 -9.91
N PHE A 354 12.57 17.74 -10.65
CA PHE A 354 13.00 16.43 -11.16
C PHE A 354 13.09 15.37 -10.05
N LEU A 355 13.60 15.77 -8.88
CA LEU A 355 13.68 14.88 -7.71
C LEU A 355 12.30 14.44 -7.19
N GLY A 356 11.25 15.23 -7.42
CA GLY A 356 9.89 14.84 -7.08
C GLY A 356 9.33 13.71 -7.96
N CYS A 357 9.99 13.39 -9.09
CA CYS A 357 9.61 12.26 -9.93
C CYS A 357 10.02 10.92 -9.33
N ILE A 358 11.10 10.92 -8.55
CA ILE A 358 11.75 9.68 -8.06
C ILE A 358 10.77 8.77 -7.31
N PRO A 359 9.92 9.25 -6.38
CA PRO A 359 9.05 8.37 -5.61
C PRO A 359 8.02 7.61 -6.45
N TRP A 360 7.36 8.28 -7.41
CA TRP A 360 6.35 7.61 -8.22
C TRP A 360 6.99 6.67 -9.25
N ILE A 361 8.17 7.02 -9.80
CA ILE A 361 8.95 6.12 -10.65
C ILE A 361 9.34 4.87 -9.86
N PHE A 362 9.81 5.05 -8.62
CA PHE A 362 10.15 3.95 -7.72
C PHE A 362 8.95 3.01 -7.50
N ILE A 363 7.75 3.56 -7.25
CA ILE A 363 6.51 2.78 -7.11
C ILE A 363 6.19 2.00 -8.39
N VAL A 364 6.29 2.62 -9.58
CA VAL A 364 6.05 1.92 -10.86
C VAL A 364 7.07 0.81 -11.08
N CYS A 365 8.35 1.06 -10.82
CA CYS A 365 9.39 0.03 -10.93
C CYS A 365 9.13 -1.14 -9.97
N LEU A 366 8.72 -0.84 -8.73
CA LEU A 366 8.41 -1.85 -7.73
C LEU A 366 7.20 -2.70 -8.10
N ALA A 367 6.15 -2.06 -8.63
CA ALA A 367 4.96 -2.75 -9.12
C ALA A 367 5.22 -3.52 -10.42
N SER A 368 6.26 -3.15 -11.18
CA SER A 368 6.66 -3.88 -12.38
C SER A 368 7.43 -5.17 -12.04
N CYS A 369 7.99 -5.30 -10.85
CA CYS A 369 8.82 -6.45 -10.48
C CYS A 369 8.17 -7.84 -10.65
N PRO A 370 6.87 -8.06 -10.37
CA PRO A 370 6.21 -9.34 -10.63
C PRO A 370 6.18 -9.66 -12.13
N TYR A 371 6.09 -8.65 -12.98
CA TYR A 371 6.12 -8.77 -14.44
C TYR A 371 7.53 -8.76 -15.01
N LEU A 372 8.57 -8.70 -14.18
CA LEU A 372 9.96 -8.79 -14.65
C LEU A 372 10.60 -10.09 -14.17
N GLY A 373 9.86 -10.94 -13.47
CA GLY A 373 10.38 -12.14 -12.83
C GLY A 373 11.38 -11.85 -11.72
N ILE A 374 11.37 -10.65 -11.13
CA ILE A 374 12.33 -10.26 -10.07
C ILE A 374 11.76 -10.64 -8.71
N ARG A 375 10.52 -10.23 -8.42
CA ARG A 375 9.86 -10.49 -7.14
C ARG A 375 8.36 -10.37 -7.29
N ASN A 376 7.63 -11.28 -6.66
CA ASN A 376 6.21 -11.08 -6.37
C ASN A 376 5.94 -10.91 -4.87
N TYR A 377 6.99 -10.91 -4.05
CA TYR A 377 6.94 -10.51 -2.65
C TYR A 377 8.06 -9.55 -2.25
N PRO A 378 7.76 -8.47 -1.50
CA PRO A 378 6.43 -7.89 -1.46
C PRO A 378 6.16 -7.22 -2.83
N ALA A 379 4.98 -7.37 -3.40
CA ALA A 379 4.58 -6.67 -4.62
C ALA A 379 3.42 -5.71 -4.32
N LEU A 380 3.42 -4.52 -4.91
CA LEU A 380 2.33 -3.55 -4.73
C LEU A 380 0.96 -4.09 -5.22
N ALA A 381 0.96 -5.22 -5.92
CA ALA A 381 -0.14 -6.12 -6.25
C ALA A 381 -0.85 -6.74 -5.02
N MET A 382 -0.96 -6.03 -3.90
CA MET A 382 -1.65 -6.55 -2.72
C MET A 382 -3.13 -6.75 -3.02
N PHE A 383 -3.66 -7.87 -2.55
CA PHE A 383 -5.07 -8.23 -2.74
C PHE A 383 -5.48 -8.19 -4.20
N SER A 384 -4.67 -8.72 -5.09
CA SER A 384 -5.01 -8.74 -6.50
C SER A 384 -5.32 -10.12 -7.04
N ASN A 385 -5.08 -11.22 -6.32
CA ASN A 385 -5.12 -12.59 -6.90
C ASN A 385 -4.11 -12.80 -8.05
N LEU A 386 -3.19 -11.86 -8.27
CA LEU A 386 -2.12 -12.00 -9.26
C LEU A 386 -1.22 -13.19 -8.88
N ARG A 387 -1.18 -14.19 -9.76
CA ARG A 387 -0.38 -15.41 -9.60
C ARG A 387 0.44 -15.67 -10.86
N THR A 388 1.57 -16.33 -10.65
CA THR A 388 2.43 -16.93 -11.67
C THR A 388 2.59 -18.42 -11.37
N GLU A 389 1.47 -19.13 -11.24
CA GLU A 389 1.44 -20.57 -10.92
C GLU A 389 1.69 -21.41 -12.18
N GLY A 390 2.30 -22.59 -12.03
CA GLY A 390 2.45 -23.53 -13.14
C GLY A 390 3.29 -23.01 -14.32
N GLY A 391 4.11 -21.97 -14.07
CA GLY A 391 4.84 -21.26 -15.13
C GLY A 391 3.95 -20.43 -16.05
N GLN A 392 2.71 -20.12 -15.64
CA GLN A 392 1.78 -19.26 -16.37
C GLN A 392 1.22 -18.14 -15.47
N PRO A 393 1.53 -16.87 -15.74
CA PRO A 393 0.89 -15.74 -15.09
C PRO A 393 -0.59 -15.63 -15.48
N ASN A 394 -1.44 -15.38 -14.49
CA ASN A 394 -2.88 -15.15 -14.72
C ASN A 394 -3.22 -13.70 -15.08
N SER A 395 -2.21 -12.84 -15.31
CA SER A 395 -2.43 -11.44 -15.67
C SER A 395 -3.03 -11.30 -17.06
N LEU A 396 -4.18 -10.62 -17.15
CA LEU A 396 -4.83 -10.33 -18.42
C LEU A 396 -4.06 -9.28 -19.24
N VAL A 397 -3.35 -8.37 -18.58
CA VAL A 397 -2.63 -7.27 -19.23
C VAL A 397 -1.28 -7.72 -19.79
N LEU A 398 -0.35 -8.16 -18.93
CA LEU A 398 1.03 -8.41 -19.35
C LEU A 398 1.32 -9.89 -19.64
N GLY A 399 0.51 -10.83 -19.15
CA GLY A 399 0.70 -12.27 -19.39
C GLY A 399 2.13 -12.74 -19.06
N ASP A 400 2.61 -13.74 -19.80
CA ASP A 400 3.92 -14.42 -19.68
C ASP A 400 4.98 -13.82 -20.61
N ASP A 401 4.74 -12.60 -21.09
CA ASP A 401 5.58 -11.98 -22.11
C ASP A 401 6.89 -11.43 -21.55
N PHE A 402 6.99 -11.28 -20.23
CA PHE A 402 8.07 -10.61 -19.51
C PHE A 402 8.52 -11.44 -18.29
N ASP A 403 9.42 -12.40 -18.48
CA ASP A 403 10.21 -12.99 -17.39
C ASP A 403 11.68 -12.95 -17.79
N PHE A 404 12.32 -11.79 -17.57
CA PHE A 404 13.70 -11.54 -18.00
C PHE A 404 14.72 -12.41 -17.27
N LEU A 405 14.44 -12.77 -16.02
CA LEU A 405 15.39 -13.50 -15.17
C LEU A 405 15.07 -15.00 -15.09
N GLY A 406 13.87 -15.42 -15.49
CA GLY A 406 13.43 -16.81 -15.50
C GLY A 406 13.06 -17.36 -14.12
N TYR A 407 13.13 -16.57 -13.05
CA TYR A 407 12.89 -17.06 -11.69
C TYR A 407 11.44 -17.50 -11.48
N GLN A 408 10.46 -16.90 -12.16
CA GLN A 408 9.05 -17.34 -12.06
C GLN A 408 8.77 -18.59 -12.89
N ARG A 409 9.67 -18.90 -13.83
CA ARG A 409 9.64 -20.08 -14.70
C ARG A 409 10.47 -21.25 -14.17
N ASP A 410 11.22 -21.04 -13.09
CA ASP A 410 11.92 -22.07 -12.32
C ASP A 410 11.21 -22.24 -10.97
N TYR A 411 10.20 -23.10 -10.93
CA TYR A 411 9.38 -23.32 -9.73
C TYR A 411 9.39 -24.78 -9.29
N VAL A 412 9.12 -24.96 -8.00
CA VAL A 412 8.99 -26.26 -7.36
C VAL A 412 7.63 -26.39 -6.71
N THR A 413 6.99 -27.54 -6.91
CA THR A 413 5.81 -27.97 -6.18
C THR A 413 6.26 -28.85 -5.03
N VAL A 414 6.17 -28.35 -3.80
CA VAL A 414 6.46 -29.11 -2.59
C VAL A 414 5.24 -29.96 -2.23
N HIS A 415 5.43 -31.28 -2.20
CA HIS A 415 4.38 -32.26 -1.91
C HIS A 415 4.35 -32.68 -0.44
N SER A 416 5.50 -32.64 0.23
CA SER A 416 5.63 -32.90 1.68
C SER A 416 7.03 -32.56 2.16
N THR A 417 7.16 -32.27 3.44
CA THR A 417 8.42 -31.93 4.12
C THR A 417 8.22 -32.06 5.63
N ASN A 418 9.29 -32.27 6.38
CA ASN A 418 9.33 -32.12 7.84
C ASN A 418 10.26 -30.97 8.28
N ILE A 419 10.67 -30.12 7.34
CA ILE A 419 11.50 -28.95 7.60
C ILE A 419 10.57 -27.77 7.92
N PRO A 420 10.55 -27.23 9.15
CA PRO A 420 9.56 -26.22 9.55
C PRO A 420 9.52 -24.96 8.68
N SER A 421 10.67 -24.46 8.21
CA SER A 421 10.71 -23.26 7.35
C SER A 421 10.07 -23.50 5.97
N VAL A 422 9.99 -24.75 5.51
CA VAL A 422 9.38 -25.18 4.25
C VAL A 422 7.94 -25.65 4.49
N GLU A 423 7.69 -26.38 5.57
CA GLU A 423 6.35 -26.85 5.95
C GLU A 423 5.41 -25.67 6.18
N TRP A 424 5.87 -24.68 6.94
CA TRP A 424 5.11 -23.46 7.28
C TRP A 424 5.35 -22.32 6.30
N ALA A 425 5.79 -22.63 5.08
CA ALA A 425 6.03 -21.59 4.10
C ALA A 425 4.73 -20.93 3.61
N GLN A 426 3.57 -21.53 3.87
CA GLN A 426 2.25 -20.98 3.59
C GLN A 426 1.31 -21.24 4.77
N VAL A 427 0.62 -20.21 5.26
CA VAL A 427 -0.26 -20.31 6.45
C VAL A 427 -1.64 -19.75 6.13
N ASP A 428 -2.70 -20.44 6.55
CA ASP A 428 -4.06 -19.87 6.55
C ASP A 428 -4.24 -18.95 7.74
N LEU A 429 -4.62 -17.71 7.49
CA LEU A 429 -5.18 -16.85 8.52
C LEU A 429 -6.71 -16.94 8.59
N GLY A 430 -7.35 -17.54 7.57
CA GLY A 430 -8.80 -17.76 7.53
C GLY A 430 -9.33 -18.57 8.71
N GLN A 431 -8.52 -19.53 9.17
CA GLN A 431 -8.82 -20.35 10.35
C GLN A 431 -8.80 -19.53 11.65
N LEU A 432 -8.23 -18.33 11.65
CA LEU A 432 -8.15 -17.42 12.79
C LEU A 432 -9.20 -16.30 12.72
N PHE A 433 -10.09 -16.32 11.72
CA PHE A 433 -11.25 -15.44 11.69
C PHE A 433 -12.22 -15.74 12.84
N THR A 434 -12.98 -14.72 13.23
CA THR A 434 -14.03 -14.84 14.23
C THR A 434 -15.11 -15.83 13.78
N GLY A 435 -15.86 -16.39 14.73
CA GLY A 435 -16.91 -17.36 14.43
C GLY A 435 -18.03 -16.73 13.60
N GLU A 436 -18.36 -15.48 13.88
CA GLU A 436 -19.34 -14.72 13.09
C GLU A 436 -18.90 -14.51 11.65
N THR A 437 -17.64 -14.10 11.42
CA THR A 437 -17.12 -13.86 10.08
C THR A 437 -17.08 -15.15 9.26
N LYS A 438 -16.65 -16.27 9.84
CA LYS A 438 -16.69 -17.57 9.14
C LYS A 438 -18.11 -17.97 8.76
N ARG A 439 -19.08 -17.78 9.66
CA ARG A 439 -20.49 -18.06 9.38
C ARG A 439 -21.00 -17.20 8.23
N PHE A 440 -20.69 -15.90 8.23
CA PHE A 440 -21.08 -14.97 7.18
C PHE A 440 -20.48 -15.37 5.83
N LEU A 441 -19.18 -15.66 5.77
CA LEU A 441 -18.52 -16.09 4.53
C LEU A 441 -19.16 -17.37 3.97
N ASN A 442 -19.46 -18.34 4.83
CA ASN A 442 -20.12 -19.58 4.43
C ASN A 442 -21.56 -19.35 3.92
N GLU A 443 -22.32 -18.41 4.51
CA GLU A 443 -23.68 -18.07 4.08
C GLU A 443 -23.72 -17.53 2.65
N TYR A 444 -22.69 -16.79 2.23
CA TYR A 444 -22.59 -16.18 0.90
C TYR A 444 -21.69 -16.94 -0.08
N ASN A 445 -21.30 -18.17 0.24
CA ASN A 445 -20.39 -18.99 -0.60
C ASN A 445 -19.07 -18.27 -0.94
N ILE A 446 -18.52 -17.56 0.05
CA ILE A 446 -17.23 -16.87 -0.06
C ILE A 446 -16.19 -17.75 0.63
N SER A 447 -15.06 -18.01 -0.04
CA SER A 447 -14.00 -18.78 0.57
C SER A 447 -13.38 -18.02 1.75
N SER A 448 -13.22 -18.72 2.87
CA SER A 448 -12.60 -18.16 4.08
C SER A 448 -11.08 -18.20 4.06
N GLU A 449 -10.46 -18.84 3.06
CA GLU A 449 -9.02 -18.97 3.03
C GLU A 449 -8.34 -17.60 2.89
N PHE A 450 -7.33 -17.35 3.71
CA PHE A 450 -6.56 -16.12 3.67
C PHE A 450 -5.10 -16.42 3.89
N TRP A 451 -4.38 -16.61 2.79
CA TRP A 451 -3.06 -17.17 2.82
C TRP A 451 -1.97 -16.11 2.93
N ILE A 452 -1.00 -16.38 3.79
CA ILE A 452 0.23 -15.59 3.90
C ILE A 452 1.46 -16.46 3.73
N THR A 453 2.57 -15.82 3.34
CA THR A 453 3.91 -16.41 3.39
C THR A 453 4.64 -15.82 4.61
N PRO A 454 4.78 -16.56 5.74
CA PRO A 454 5.48 -16.03 6.90
C PRO A 454 7.00 -15.92 6.62
N PRO A 455 7.74 -15.14 7.44
CA PRO A 455 9.19 -15.05 7.38
C PRO A 455 9.85 -16.41 7.35
N ALA A 456 11.03 -16.49 6.73
CA ALA A 456 11.79 -17.73 6.61
C ALA A 456 12.21 -18.33 7.97
N LYS A 457 12.28 -17.52 9.03
CA LYS A 457 12.46 -18.00 10.41
C LYS A 457 11.26 -18.80 10.95
N GLY A 458 10.21 -18.97 10.17
CA GLY A 458 9.06 -19.83 10.44
C GLY A 458 7.82 -19.09 10.92
N TRP A 459 6.76 -19.88 11.12
CA TRP A 459 5.51 -19.49 11.76
C TRP A 459 5.63 -19.77 13.26
N PRO A 460 5.60 -18.75 14.14
CA PRO A 460 5.85 -18.94 15.57
C PRO A 460 4.60 -19.39 16.34
N TYR A 461 3.50 -19.69 15.65
CA TYR A 461 2.23 -20.11 16.24
C TYR A 461 1.92 -21.56 15.83
N GLU A 462 0.90 -22.12 16.46
CA GLU A 462 0.41 -23.45 16.08
C GLU A 462 -0.05 -23.49 14.62
N PRO A 463 0.07 -24.65 13.95
CA PRO A 463 -0.45 -24.84 12.60
C PRO A 463 -1.93 -24.50 12.53
N THR A 464 -2.30 -23.70 11.54
CA THR A 464 -3.71 -23.37 11.32
C THR A 464 -4.44 -24.44 10.50
N ARG A 465 -3.70 -25.29 9.78
CA ARG A 465 -4.20 -26.43 9.02
C ARG A 465 -3.12 -27.50 8.85
N GLU A 466 -3.53 -28.68 8.39
CA GLU A 466 -2.62 -29.70 7.86
C GLU A 466 -1.88 -29.20 6.63
N PHE A 467 -0.69 -29.76 6.37
CA PHE A 467 0.13 -29.41 5.22
C PHE A 467 -0.63 -29.62 3.90
N VAL A 468 -0.63 -28.60 3.05
CA VAL A 468 -1.18 -28.65 1.69
C VAL A 468 -0.04 -28.42 0.70
N PRO A 469 0.08 -29.25 -0.37
CA PRO A 469 1.08 -29.03 -1.40
C PRO A 469 1.00 -27.62 -2.01
N TYR A 470 2.15 -27.00 -2.21
CA TYR A 470 2.24 -25.65 -2.74
C TYR A 470 3.40 -25.54 -3.74
N SER A 471 3.26 -24.65 -4.72
CA SER A 471 4.32 -24.20 -5.61
C SER A 471 5.06 -22.98 -5.06
N THR A 472 6.36 -22.86 -5.33
CA THR A 472 7.13 -21.64 -5.08
C THR A 472 8.33 -21.58 -6.02
N PRO A 473 8.92 -20.43 -6.34
CA PRO A 473 10.12 -20.38 -7.15
C PRO A 473 11.25 -21.14 -6.45
N PHE A 474 12.07 -21.86 -7.22
CA PHE A 474 13.12 -22.71 -6.65
C PHE A 474 14.10 -21.92 -5.77
N VAL A 475 14.36 -20.67 -6.15
CA VAL A 475 15.17 -19.72 -5.37
C VAL A 475 14.60 -19.44 -3.96
N GLU A 476 13.27 -19.47 -3.78
CA GLU A 476 12.62 -19.29 -2.48
C GLU A 476 12.72 -20.55 -1.63
N LEU A 477 12.62 -21.75 -2.23
CA LEU A 477 12.87 -23.00 -1.52
C LEU A 477 14.32 -23.04 -1.00
N ARG A 478 15.30 -22.71 -1.86
CA ARG A 478 16.72 -22.61 -1.48
C ARG A 478 16.95 -21.64 -0.33
N ARG A 479 16.28 -20.49 -0.34
CA ARG A 479 16.35 -19.51 0.75
C ARG A 479 15.89 -20.08 2.07
N ARG A 480 14.71 -20.71 2.09
CA ARG A 480 14.12 -21.27 3.31
C ARG A 480 14.96 -22.38 3.91
N ILE A 481 15.63 -23.15 3.06
CA ILE A 481 16.56 -24.20 3.48
C ILE A 481 17.87 -23.58 3.99
N SER A 482 18.51 -22.69 3.22
CA SER A 482 19.79 -22.07 3.60
C SER A 482 19.73 -21.16 4.82
N GLU A 483 18.57 -20.61 5.18
CA GLU A 483 18.39 -19.82 6.41
C GLU A 483 18.25 -20.67 7.68
N MET A 484 18.05 -22.00 7.56
CA MET A 484 18.00 -22.90 8.70
C MET A 484 19.41 -23.18 9.23
N LYS A 485 19.58 -23.05 10.55
CA LYS A 485 20.85 -23.37 11.21
C LYS A 485 21.00 -24.84 11.57
N GLU A 486 19.87 -25.51 11.81
CA GLU A 486 19.81 -26.90 12.24
C GLU A 486 18.65 -27.59 11.52
N PHE A 487 18.91 -28.77 10.98
CA PHE A 487 17.91 -29.60 10.34
C PHE A 487 17.50 -30.76 11.27
N PRO A 488 16.24 -31.24 11.21
CA PRO A 488 15.89 -32.54 11.77
C PRO A 488 16.83 -33.64 11.26
N LYS A 489 17.12 -34.66 12.08
CA LYS A 489 18.04 -35.75 11.71
C LYS A 489 17.56 -36.53 10.47
N ASP A 490 16.26 -36.55 10.25
CA ASP A 490 15.55 -37.19 9.15
C ASP A 490 14.91 -36.14 8.21
N ALA A 491 15.52 -34.95 8.10
CA ALA A 491 15.04 -33.89 7.24
C ALA A 491 14.83 -34.37 5.79
N TYR A 492 13.67 -34.03 5.22
CA TYR A 492 13.37 -34.31 3.82
C TYR A 492 12.51 -33.21 3.21
N VAL A 493 12.64 -33.06 1.89
CA VAL A 493 11.70 -32.29 1.07
C VAL A 493 11.37 -33.11 -0.17
N ASN A 494 10.10 -33.38 -0.37
CA ASN A 494 9.60 -34.03 -1.58
C ASN A 494 9.01 -32.99 -2.52
N TYR A 495 9.58 -32.81 -3.71
CA TYR A 495 9.11 -31.78 -4.63
C TYR A 495 9.22 -32.17 -6.12
N THR A 496 8.39 -31.56 -6.95
CA THR A 496 8.54 -31.58 -8.41
C THR A 496 9.07 -30.24 -8.86
N ARG A 497 10.17 -30.19 -9.62
CA ARG A 497 10.70 -28.96 -10.23
C ARG A 497 10.28 -28.88 -11.68
N THR A 498 9.77 -27.72 -12.06
CA THR A 498 9.52 -27.37 -13.46
C THR A 498 10.38 -26.17 -13.80
N TYR A 499 11.16 -26.30 -14.87
CA TYR A 499 12.06 -25.25 -15.33
C TYR A 499 11.70 -24.85 -16.76
N ALA A 500 11.63 -23.55 -17.03
CA ALA A 500 11.62 -23.04 -18.39
C ALA A 500 12.63 -21.89 -18.52
N PRO A 501 13.28 -21.72 -19.69
CA PRO A 501 14.24 -20.64 -19.89
C PRO A 501 13.56 -19.26 -19.75
N PRO A 502 14.34 -18.21 -19.39
CA PRO A 502 13.87 -16.83 -19.40
C PRO A 502 13.26 -16.47 -20.77
N GLN A 503 12.24 -15.61 -20.74
CA GLN A 503 11.43 -15.34 -21.93
C GLN A 503 11.14 -13.85 -22.10
N LEU A 504 11.36 -13.38 -23.33
CA LEU A 504 10.89 -12.09 -23.84
C LEU A 504 10.15 -12.33 -25.16
N ARG A 505 8.87 -12.70 -25.07
CA ARG A 505 8.05 -12.89 -26.28
C ARG A 505 7.48 -11.54 -26.75
N LEU A 506 6.94 -10.72 -25.85
CA LEU A 506 6.17 -9.52 -26.22
C LEU A 506 4.98 -9.87 -27.15
N SER A 507 4.46 -11.09 -27.09
CA SER A 507 3.50 -11.61 -28.06
C SER A 507 2.22 -10.78 -28.12
N LYS A 508 1.72 -10.32 -26.96
CA LYS A 508 0.58 -9.41 -26.90
C LYS A 508 0.88 -8.06 -27.57
N ILE A 509 2.10 -7.53 -27.43
CA ILE A 509 2.47 -6.25 -28.06
C ILE A 509 2.49 -6.40 -29.57
N TRP A 510 3.10 -7.46 -30.09
CA TRP A 510 3.13 -7.72 -31.53
C TRP A 510 1.71 -7.90 -32.10
N ASN A 511 0.85 -8.63 -31.39
CA ASN A 511 -0.57 -8.77 -31.75
C ASN A 511 -1.31 -7.44 -31.77
N ILE A 512 -1.09 -6.58 -30.76
CA ILE A 512 -1.69 -5.22 -30.71
C ILE A 512 -1.20 -4.36 -31.87
N LEU A 513 0.08 -4.48 -32.24
CA LEU A 513 0.65 -3.74 -33.37
C LEU A 513 0.25 -4.33 -34.74
N GLY A 514 -0.44 -5.47 -34.78
CA GLY A 514 -0.80 -6.16 -36.02
C GLY A 514 0.42 -6.69 -36.80
N ILE A 515 1.53 -6.96 -36.09
CA ILE A 515 2.78 -7.44 -36.67
C ILE A 515 2.92 -8.92 -36.33
N GLU A 516 3.17 -9.77 -37.32
CA GLU A 516 3.50 -11.17 -37.09
C GLU A 516 4.73 -11.28 -36.19
N HIS A 517 4.61 -12.09 -35.14
CA HIS A 517 5.68 -12.28 -34.18
C HIS A 517 6.95 -12.79 -34.88
N PRO A 518 8.11 -12.13 -34.73
CA PRO A 518 9.35 -12.57 -35.41
C PRO A 518 9.82 -13.97 -34.98
N MET A 519 9.29 -14.49 -33.86
CA MET A 519 9.46 -15.88 -33.39
C MET A 519 8.14 -16.68 -33.36
N GLY A 520 7.18 -16.40 -34.26
CA GLY A 520 5.85 -17.00 -34.29
C GLY A 520 5.81 -18.54 -34.39
N ASN A 521 6.94 -19.19 -34.73
CA ASN A 521 7.06 -20.65 -34.75
C ASN A 521 7.30 -21.29 -33.36
N LEU A 522 7.47 -20.50 -32.28
CA LEU A 522 7.58 -20.99 -30.89
C LEU A 522 6.21 -21.05 -30.20
N THR A 523 5.19 -21.55 -30.89
CA THR A 523 3.80 -21.66 -30.41
C THR A 523 3.64 -22.64 -29.26
N GLU A 524 4.56 -23.60 -29.10
CA GLU A 524 4.52 -24.50 -27.95
C GLU A 524 5.06 -23.80 -26.68
N PRO A 525 4.33 -23.87 -25.55
CA PRO A 525 4.90 -23.50 -24.27
C PRO A 525 6.09 -24.42 -24.01
N ILE A 526 7.30 -23.86 -23.99
CA ILE A 526 8.56 -24.57 -23.74
C ILE A 526 8.55 -25.28 -22.36
N SER A 527 7.56 -24.99 -21.50
CA SER A 527 7.51 -25.43 -20.10
C SER A 527 7.26 -26.92 -19.88
N GLN A 528 6.66 -27.66 -20.82
CA GLN A 528 6.33 -29.08 -20.57
C GLN A 528 7.51 -30.05 -20.74
N GLN A 529 8.60 -29.65 -21.41
CA GLN A 529 9.72 -30.56 -21.72
C GLN A 529 10.74 -30.74 -20.57
N PHE A 530 10.56 -30.08 -19.42
CA PHE A 530 11.56 -30.01 -18.34
C PHE A 530 10.96 -30.22 -16.94
N ILE A 531 10.07 -31.21 -16.79
CA ILE A 531 9.54 -31.61 -15.47
C ILE A 531 10.49 -32.62 -14.84
N TYR A 532 11.11 -32.26 -13.72
CA TYR A 532 11.98 -33.11 -12.92
C TYR A 532 11.30 -33.45 -11.59
N ASN A 533 11.04 -34.74 -11.34
CA ASN A 533 10.56 -35.19 -10.03
C ASN A 533 11.78 -35.52 -9.16
N SER A 534 11.90 -34.90 -7.99
CA SER A 534 13.01 -35.12 -7.07
C SER A 534 12.52 -35.26 -5.62
N THR A 535 12.93 -36.32 -4.95
CA THR A 535 12.74 -36.44 -3.50
C THR A 535 14.12 -36.39 -2.86
N VAL A 536 14.39 -35.34 -2.09
CA VAL A 536 15.66 -35.15 -1.39
C VAL A 536 15.47 -35.58 0.07
N ARG A 537 16.26 -36.57 0.53
CA ARG A 537 16.20 -37.12 1.90
C ARG A 537 17.57 -37.12 2.55
N GLY A 538 17.63 -36.69 3.81
CA GLY A 538 18.87 -36.60 4.58
C GLY A 538 19.66 -35.34 4.28
N THR A 539 20.51 -34.92 5.22
CA THR A 539 21.23 -33.64 5.14
C THR A 539 22.27 -33.58 4.01
N GLU A 540 22.92 -34.71 3.70
CA GLU A 540 23.94 -34.79 2.64
C GLU A 540 23.39 -34.63 1.22
N ALA A 541 22.07 -34.80 1.02
CA ALA A 541 21.46 -34.70 -0.31
C ALA A 541 20.99 -33.27 -0.67
N PHE A 542 21.10 -32.31 0.25
CA PHE A 542 20.66 -30.93 0.02
C PHE A 542 21.70 -30.06 -0.72
N GLU A 543 22.78 -30.57 -1.30
CA GLU A 543 23.86 -29.76 -1.90
C GLU A 543 23.36 -28.67 -2.88
N ASP A 544 22.41 -29.02 -3.77
CA ASP A 544 21.79 -28.07 -4.70
C ASP A 544 20.90 -27.02 -3.99
N LEU A 545 20.31 -27.39 -2.85
CA LEU A 545 19.40 -26.57 -2.05
C LEU A 545 20.13 -25.67 -1.05
N GLU A 546 21.31 -26.10 -0.58
CA GLU A 546 22.17 -25.40 0.37
C GLU A 546 23.12 -24.41 -0.28
N THR A 547 23.33 -24.52 -1.61
CA THR A 547 24.16 -23.56 -2.34
C THR A 547 23.69 -22.13 -1.99
N PRO A 548 24.57 -21.27 -1.43
CA PRO A 548 24.15 -19.97 -0.95
C PRO A 548 23.67 -19.11 -2.12
N LEU A 549 22.58 -18.40 -1.87
CA LEU A 549 22.11 -17.36 -2.79
C LEU A 549 23.13 -16.22 -2.83
N THR A 550 23.29 -15.60 -3.99
CA THR A 550 24.09 -14.38 -4.10
C THR A 550 23.47 -13.26 -3.25
N ASP A 551 24.27 -12.27 -2.85
CA ASP A 551 23.76 -11.11 -2.09
C ASP A 551 22.62 -10.38 -2.82
N LEU A 552 22.67 -10.36 -4.16
CA LEU A 552 21.63 -9.76 -4.99
C LEU A 552 20.34 -10.56 -4.93
N GLU A 553 20.41 -11.89 -5.08
CA GLU A 553 19.26 -12.78 -4.93
C GLU A 553 18.67 -12.70 -3.52
N ASN A 554 19.53 -12.64 -2.52
CA ASN A 554 19.14 -12.50 -1.12
C ASN A 554 18.52 -11.15 -0.77
N ARG A 555 18.69 -10.11 -1.58
CA ARG A 555 18.11 -8.78 -1.29
C ARG A 555 16.93 -8.44 -2.18
N PHE A 556 16.96 -8.83 -3.45
CA PHE A 556 16.04 -8.34 -4.46
C PHE A 556 15.10 -9.41 -5.01
N VAL A 557 15.53 -10.67 -5.01
CA VAL A 557 14.76 -11.78 -5.60
C VAL A 557 13.92 -12.44 -4.52
N ARG A 558 12.64 -12.11 -4.40
CA ARG A 558 11.80 -12.53 -3.28
C ARG A 558 10.42 -12.95 -3.77
N PHE A 559 9.96 -14.13 -3.36
CA PHE A 559 8.71 -14.68 -3.87
C PHE A 559 7.82 -15.22 -2.75
N ARG A 560 6.51 -15.19 -2.98
CA ARG A 560 5.53 -15.88 -2.13
C ARG A 560 5.53 -17.38 -2.45
N THR A 561 5.03 -18.16 -1.50
CA THR A 561 4.50 -19.49 -1.74
C THR A 561 3.13 -19.41 -2.40
N PHE A 562 2.77 -20.43 -3.17
CA PHE A 562 1.57 -20.49 -3.98
C PHE A 562 0.87 -21.83 -3.77
N ASP A 563 -0.37 -21.86 -3.29
CA ASP A 563 -1.14 -23.11 -3.31
C ASP A 563 -1.32 -23.63 -4.75
N LEU A 564 -1.39 -24.95 -4.92
CA LEU A 564 -1.83 -25.61 -6.15
C LEU A 564 -3.35 -25.49 -6.38
N SER A 565 -4.12 -25.21 -5.32
CA SER A 565 -5.55 -24.95 -5.38
C SER A 565 -5.86 -23.48 -5.69
N TYR A 566 -7.05 -23.21 -6.26
CA TYR A 566 -7.55 -21.85 -6.48
C TYR A 566 -7.77 -21.16 -5.13
N SER A 567 -6.71 -20.55 -4.61
CA SER A 567 -6.74 -19.86 -3.33
C SER A 567 -7.23 -18.41 -3.51
N PRO A 568 -8.22 -17.96 -2.71
CA PRO A 568 -9.00 -16.74 -2.89
C PRO A 568 -8.30 -15.45 -2.49
N CYS A 569 -7.38 -15.48 -1.52
CA CYS A 569 -6.73 -14.27 -1.10
C CYS A 569 -5.35 -14.48 -0.51
N ARG A 570 -4.38 -13.72 -1.04
CA ARG A 570 -2.96 -13.86 -0.72
C ARG A 570 -2.36 -12.54 -0.28
N HIS A 571 -1.79 -12.52 0.93
CA HIS A 571 -1.23 -11.33 1.57
C HIS A 571 0.27 -11.43 1.89
#